data_AF-A0A966L879-F1
#
_entry.id   AF-A0A966L879-F1
#
_cell.length_a   1.000
_cell.length_b   1.000
_cell.length_c   1.000
_cell.angle_alpha   90.00
_cell.angle_beta   90.00
_cell.angle_gamma   90.00
#
_symmetry.space_group_name_H-M   'P 1'
#
loop_
_entity.id
_entity.type
_entity.pdbx_description
1 polymer ?
#
loop_
_entity_poly.entity_id
_entity_poly.type
_entity_poly.pdbx_seq_one_letter_code
_entity_poly.pdbx_strand_id
1 'polypeptide(L)'
;MPVYNGTISNDFLFGSFGNDTLYGNGGNDSIYGQGGNDYIDGGIGNDYIDGGDGADDLFGGAGNDNVFGGNGSDLLIGEAGADTLSGGNNTDYLFGGADNDVLLGGAGNDFVYGGYGNDILTGGTGADAFFFGSLLEGVDVIKDFQWIEGDVIQISKFGFNASSLSQFNYNSLTGGLSFLGQQFATIENRPAGFAVSLDVQLI
;
A
#
# COMPACT_ATOMS: atom_id res chain seq x y z
N MET A 1 -26.96 -6.48 -0.94
CA MET A 1 -25.60 -7.03 -0.94
C MET A 1 -25.71 -8.54 -1.10
N PRO A 2 -25.67 -9.03 -2.35
CA PRO A 2 -25.38 -10.43 -2.65
C PRO A 2 -24.05 -10.89 -2.02
N VAL A 3 -23.90 -12.21 -1.84
CA VAL A 3 -22.69 -12.83 -1.31
C VAL A 3 -22.29 -13.98 -2.22
N TYR A 4 -21.03 -13.98 -2.66
CA TYR A 4 -20.43 -15.01 -3.50
C TYR A 4 -19.34 -15.72 -2.71
N ASN A 5 -19.37 -17.05 -2.70
CA ASN A 5 -18.39 -17.85 -1.98
C ASN A 5 -17.75 -18.81 -2.98
N GLY A 6 -16.42 -18.75 -3.05
CA GLY A 6 -15.58 -19.78 -3.62
C GLY A 6 -15.51 -21.01 -2.73
N THR A 7 -14.47 -21.78 -2.94
CA THR A 7 -14.23 -23.10 -2.37
C THR A 7 -12.80 -23.16 -1.83
N ILE A 8 -12.22 -24.35 -1.72
CA ILE A 8 -10.81 -24.52 -1.35
C ILE A 8 -9.92 -24.76 -2.59
N SER A 9 -10.48 -24.54 -3.77
CA SER A 9 -9.86 -24.73 -5.07
C SER A 9 -9.98 -23.42 -5.85
N ASN A 10 -9.17 -23.27 -6.88
CA ASN A 10 -9.18 -22.07 -7.73
C ASN A 10 -10.58 -21.81 -8.32
N ASP A 11 -11.12 -20.65 -7.98
CA ASP A 11 -12.44 -20.18 -8.36
C ASP A 11 -12.36 -18.93 -9.23
N PHE A 12 -13.47 -18.69 -9.94
CA PHE A 12 -13.66 -17.52 -10.78
C PHE A 12 -14.96 -16.85 -10.36
N LEU A 13 -14.84 -15.75 -9.62
CA LEU A 13 -15.95 -15.08 -8.95
C LEU A 13 -16.22 -13.72 -9.61
N PHE A 14 -17.50 -13.43 -9.83
CA PHE A 14 -17.95 -12.13 -10.34
C PHE A 14 -19.05 -11.59 -9.44
N GLY A 15 -18.86 -10.35 -9.01
CA GLY A 15 -19.89 -9.49 -8.48
C GLY A 15 -20.85 -9.02 -9.58
N SER A 16 -21.72 -8.14 -9.15
CA SER A 16 -22.72 -7.42 -9.91
C SER A 16 -22.33 -5.95 -9.99
N PHE A 17 -23.18 -5.09 -10.57
CA PHE A 17 -22.89 -3.64 -10.64
C PHE A 17 -23.33 -2.87 -9.38
N GLY A 18 -23.58 -3.54 -8.27
CA GLY A 18 -23.85 -2.88 -7.01
C GLY A 18 -23.24 -3.69 -5.89
N ASN A 19 -23.15 -3.09 -4.70
CA ASN A 19 -22.40 -3.62 -3.57
C ASN A 19 -22.60 -5.13 -3.33
N ASP A 20 -21.49 -5.82 -3.28
CA ASP A 20 -21.36 -7.27 -3.12
C ASP A 20 -20.36 -7.64 -2.02
N THR A 21 -20.38 -8.92 -1.66
CA THR A 21 -19.38 -9.51 -0.78
C THR A 21 -18.86 -10.78 -1.43
N LEU A 22 -17.56 -10.89 -1.63
CA LEU A 22 -16.91 -11.99 -2.32
C LEU A 22 -15.84 -12.61 -1.42
N TYR A 23 -15.88 -13.93 -1.28
CA TYR A 23 -14.88 -14.70 -0.55
C TYR A 23 -14.28 -15.77 -1.46
N GLY A 24 -12.99 -15.71 -1.77
CA GLY A 24 -12.25 -16.77 -2.48
C GLY A 24 -12.09 -18.01 -1.60
N ASN A 25 -11.71 -17.79 -0.35
CA ASN A 25 -11.39 -18.76 0.70
C ASN A 25 -10.06 -19.47 0.50
N GLY A 26 -9.95 -20.39 -0.46
CA GLY A 26 -8.72 -21.15 -0.63
C GLY A 26 -8.51 -21.55 -2.08
N GLY A 27 -7.25 -21.59 -2.50
CA GLY A 27 -6.92 -21.76 -3.92
C GLY A 27 -6.41 -20.45 -4.50
N ASN A 28 -6.01 -20.48 -5.76
CA ASN A 28 -5.60 -19.26 -6.47
C ASN A 28 -6.80 -18.76 -7.27
N ASP A 29 -7.49 -17.78 -6.73
CA ASP A 29 -8.77 -17.31 -7.22
C ASP A 29 -8.61 -16.11 -8.15
N SER A 30 -9.61 -15.88 -9.00
CA SER A 30 -9.76 -14.60 -9.69
C SER A 30 -11.13 -14.03 -9.38
N ILE A 31 -11.13 -12.86 -8.75
CA ILE A 31 -12.29 -12.25 -8.13
C ILE A 31 -12.46 -10.84 -8.69
N TYR A 32 -13.66 -10.55 -9.21
CA TYR A 32 -13.99 -9.26 -9.82
C TYR A 32 -15.23 -8.68 -9.14
N GLY A 33 -15.11 -7.54 -8.46
CA GLY A 33 -16.22 -6.80 -7.83
C GLY A 33 -17.16 -6.19 -8.86
N GLN A 34 -16.57 -5.64 -9.93
CA GLN A 34 -17.21 -4.91 -11.04
C GLN A 34 -17.59 -3.49 -10.67
N GLY A 35 -18.69 -3.27 -9.97
CA GLY A 35 -19.04 -1.92 -9.57
C GLY A 35 -19.98 -1.86 -8.40
N GLY A 36 -20.05 -0.71 -7.75
CA GLY A 36 -20.60 -0.60 -6.41
C GLY A 36 -19.48 -0.69 -5.38
N ASN A 37 -19.83 -0.55 -4.11
CA ASN A 37 -18.84 -0.64 -3.03
C ASN A 37 -18.80 -2.08 -2.53
N ASP A 38 -17.73 -2.78 -2.85
CA ASP A 38 -17.60 -4.21 -2.63
C ASP A 38 -16.68 -4.53 -1.46
N TYR A 39 -16.94 -5.67 -0.83
CA TYR A 39 -16.00 -6.30 0.10
C TYR A 39 -15.47 -7.56 -0.58
N ILE A 40 -14.15 -7.68 -0.71
CA ILE A 40 -13.51 -8.83 -1.36
C ILE A 40 -12.37 -9.36 -0.50
N ASP A 41 -12.40 -10.66 -0.21
CA ASP A 41 -11.39 -11.38 0.56
C ASP A 41 -10.93 -12.60 -0.25
N GLY A 42 -9.66 -12.59 -0.69
CA GLY A 42 -9.04 -13.66 -1.47
C GLY A 42 -8.90 -14.94 -0.64
N GLY A 43 -8.35 -14.81 0.56
CA GLY A 43 -8.22 -15.89 1.52
C GLY A 43 -6.84 -16.52 1.47
N ILE A 44 -6.74 -17.82 1.19
CA ILE A 44 -5.46 -18.54 1.12
C ILE A 44 -5.14 -18.91 -0.32
N GLY A 45 -4.00 -18.48 -0.81
CA GLY A 45 -3.49 -18.80 -2.14
C GLY A 45 -2.96 -17.55 -2.80
N ASN A 46 -2.59 -17.66 -4.07
CA ASN A 46 -2.13 -16.50 -4.83
C ASN A 46 -3.28 -16.00 -5.68
N ASP A 47 -3.93 -14.95 -5.22
CA ASP A 47 -5.18 -14.46 -5.74
C ASP A 47 -5.00 -13.27 -6.68
N TYR A 48 -5.97 -13.13 -7.59
CA TYR A 48 -6.15 -11.93 -8.40
C TYR A 48 -7.47 -11.28 -7.99
N ILE A 49 -7.41 -10.04 -7.51
CA ILE A 49 -8.57 -9.29 -7.04
C ILE A 49 -8.65 -7.97 -7.79
N ASP A 50 -9.82 -7.68 -8.37
CA ASP A 50 -10.14 -6.43 -9.09
C ASP A 50 -11.45 -5.88 -8.54
N GLY A 51 -11.39 -4.79 -7.77
CA GLY A 51 -12.54 -4.14 -7.13
C GLY A 51 -13.49 -3.55 -8.18
N GLY A 52 -12.94 -2.71 -9.05
CA GLY A 52 -13.66 -2.14 -10.19
C GLY A 52 -14.05 -0.70 -9.92
N ASP A 53 -15.33 -0.36 -10.13
CA ASP A 53 -15.86 0.99 -9.85
C ASP A 53 -16.50 1.04 -8.46
N GLY A 54 -15.91 1.70 -7.47
CA GLY A 54 -16.43 1.56 -6.11
C GLY A 54 -15.70 2.36 -5.07
N ALA A 55 -16.09 2.19 -3.83
CA ALA A 55 -15.16 2.40 -2.73
C ALA A 55 -15.09 1.04 -2.06
N ASP A 56 -14.04 0.29 -2.38
CA ASP A 56 -13.95 -1.13 -2.13
C ASP A 56 -13.03 -1.44 -0.96
N ASP A 57 -13.38 -2.46 -0.19
CA ASP A 57 -12.52 -3.04 0.85
C ASP A 57 -11.96 -4.37 0.33
N LEU A 58 -10.67 -4.39 -0.02
CA LEU A 58 -9.99 -5.49 -0.71
C LEU A 58 -8.89 -6.09 0.17
N PHE A 59 -8.96 -7.40 0.39
CA PHE A 59 -8.02 -8.17 1.20
C PHE A 59 -7.44 -9.30 0.35
N GLY A 60 -6.12 -9.31 0.14
CA GLY A 60 -5.40 -10.39 -0.54
C GLY A 60 -5.45 -11.67 0.28
N GLY A 61 -4.89 -11.60 1.50
CA GLY A 61 -4.89 -12.68 2.46
C GLY A 61 -3.51 -13.35 2.52
N ALA A 62 -3.48 -14.68 2.59
CA ALA A 62 -2.24 -15.42 2.69
C ALA A 62 -1.80 -15.94 1.32
N GLY A 63 -0.69 -15.43 0.81
CA GLY A 63 -0.06 -15.83 -0.44
C GLY A 63 0.51 -14.63 -1.17
N ASN A 64 0.85 -14.79 -2.44
CA ASN A 64 1.37 -13.67 -3.23
C ASN A 64 0.26 -13.17 -4.15
N ASP A 65 -0.36 -12.07 -3.76
CA ASP A 65 -1.61 -11.60 -4.35
C ASP A 65 -1.39 -10.42 -5.29
N ASN A 66 -2.33 -10.25 -6.23
CA ASN A 66 -2.42 -9.07 -7.07
C ASN A 66 -3.78 -8.41 -6.80
N VAL A 67 -3.76 -7.25 -6.14
CA VAL A 67 -4.96 -6.55 -5.67
C VAL A 67 -5.05 -5.19 -6.36
N PHE A 68 -6.15 -4.95 -7.07
CA PHE A 68 -6.41 -3.74 -7.83
C PHE A 68 -7.71 -3.08 -7.34
N GLY A 69 -7.64 -1.83 -6.85
CA GLY A 69 -8.79 -1.04 -6.41
C GLY A 69 -9.67 -0.63 -7.57
N GLY A 70 -9.10 0.18 -8.47
CA GLY A 70 -9.78 0.60 -9.69
C GLY A 70 -10.17 2.07 -9.62
N ASN A 71 -11.46 2.37 -9.72
CA ASN A 71 -11.97 3.73 -9.59
C ASN A 71 -12.63 3.92 -8.24
N GLY A 72 -12.21 4.95 -7.52
CA GLY A 72 -12.85 5.43 -6.31
C GLY A 72 -11.92 5.21 -5.11
N SER A 73 -12.45 5.40 -3.90
CA SER A 73 -11.57 5.47 -2.72
C SER A 73 -11.50 4.12 -2.03
N ASP A 74 -10.43 3.39 -2.29
CA ASP A 74 -10.33 1.98 -1.95
C ASP A 74 -9.41 1.75 -0.73
N LEU A 75 -9.66 0.64 -0.04
CA LEU A 75 -8.80 0.09 0.99
C LEU A 75 -8.23 -1.24 0.48
N LEU A 76 -6.91 -1.30 0.32
CA LEU A 76 -6.20 -2.50 -0.12
C LEU A 76 -5.28 -2.99 0.99
N ILE A 77 -5.40 -4.26 1.36
CA ILE A 77 -4.58 -4.93 2.36
C ILE A 77 -4.04 -6.24 1.76
N GLY A 78 -2.72 -6.36 1.61
CA GLY A 78 -2.07 -7.59 1.10
C GLY A 78 -2.09 -8.72 2.13
N GLU A 79 -1.74 -8.38 3.38
CA GLU A 79 -1.57 -9.29 4.52
C GLU A 79 -0.25 -10.06 4.51
N ALA A 80 -0.20 -11.30 4.04
CA ALA A 80 0.98 -12.14 4.20
C ALA A 80 1.45 -12.75 2.89
N GLY A 81 2.63 -12.32 2.44
CA GLY A 81 3.31 -12.82 1.25
C GLY A 81 3.78 -11.66 0.40
N ALA A 82 4.38 -11.95 -0.76
CA ALA A 82 4.93 -10.89 -1.60
C ALA A 82 3.87 -10.38 -2.57
N ASP A 83 3.18 -9.32 -2.15
CA ASP A 83 1.97 -8.82 -2.80
C ASP A 83 2.24 -7.68 -3.78
N THR A 84 1.32 -7.50 -4.73
CA THR A 84 1.27 -6.33 -5.60
C THR A 84 -0.08 -5.64 -5.45
N LEU A 85 -0.07 -4.41 -4.95
CA LEU A 85 -1.25 -3.61 -4.66
C LEU A 85 -1.27 -2.38 -5.57
N SER A 86 -2.41 -2.08 -6.19
CA SER A 86 -2.61 -0.88 -7.01
C SER A 86 -3.93 -0.20 -6.65
N GLY A 87 -3.89 1.01 -6.09
CA GLY A 87 -5.07 1.77 -5.71
C GLY A 87 -5.90 2.17 -6.93
N GLY A 88 -5.30 2.92 -7.84
CA GLY A 88 -5.92 3.28 -9.11
C GLY A 88 -6.22 4.77 -9.18
N ASN A 89 -7.50 5.16 -9.28
CA ASN A 89 -7.91 6.55 -9.29
C ASN A 89 -8.61 6.90 -7.98
N ASN A 90 -8.46 8.16 -7.54
CA ASN A 90 -8.94 8.71 -6.27
C ASN A 90 -8.03 8.38 -5.09
N THR A 91 -8.46 8.73 -3.88
CA THR A 91 -7.62 8.59 -2.68
C THR A 91 -7.76 7.18 -2.14
N ASP A 92 -6.65 6.46 -2.14
CA ASP A 92 -6.58 5.07 -1.73
C ASP A 92 -5.73 4.86 -0.46
N TYR A 93 -5.98 3.75 0.22
CA TYR A 93 -5.23 3.31 1.39
C TYR A 93 -4.63 1.93 1.12
N LEU A 94 -3.30 1.87 0.99
CA LEU A 94 -2.58 0.65 0.67
C LEU A 94 -1.74 0.18 1.87
N PHE A 95 -1.92 -1.08 2.24
CA PHE A 95 -1.20 -1.76 3.32
C PHE A 95 -0.61 -3.06 2.78
N GLY A 96 0.72 -3.14 2.62
CA GLY A 96 1.39 -4.34 2.09
C GLY A 96 1.23 -5.51 3.06
N GLY A 97 1.77 -5.36 4.26
CA GLY A 97 1.61 -6.33 5.33
C GLY A 97 2.94 -6.94 5.71
N ALA A 98 3.17 -8.21 5.37
CA ALA A 98 4.40 -8.93 5.66
C ALA A 98 5.01 -9.50 4.40
N ASP A 99 6.34 -9.58 4.36
CA ASP A 99 7.18 -9.90 3.20
C ASP A 99 7.37 -8.68 2.26
N ASN A 100 8.06 -8.86 1.13
CA ASN A 100 8.45 -7.70 0.31
C ASN A 100 7.38 -7.42 -0.74
N ASP A 101 6.74 -6.27 -0.63
CA ASP A 101 5.57 -5.90 -1.42
C ASP A 101 5.88 -4.83 -2.48
N VAL A 102 4.97 -4.69 -3.43
CA VAL A 102 4.94 -3.60 -4.41
C VAL A 102 3.63 -2.86 -4.31
N LEU A 103 3.67 -1.60 -3.86
CA LEU A 103 2.49 -0.76 -3.68
C LEU A 103 2.53 0.42 -4.65
N LEU A 104 1.43 0.59 -5.40
CA LEU A 104 1.23 1.69 -6.34
C LEU A 104 -0.05 2.44 -5.97
N GLY A 105 0.06 3.67 -5.44
CA GLY A 105 -1.10 4.52 -5.12
C GLY A 105 -1.93 4.82 -6.37
N GLY A 106 -1.32 5.49 -7.34
CA GLY A 106 -1.93 5.76 -8.63
C GLY A 106 -2.20 7.24 -8.80
N ALA A 107 -3.45 7.61 -9.06
CA ALA A 107 -3.85 8.99 -9.24
C ALA A 107 -4.73 9.42 -8.08
N GLY A 108 -4.24 10.29 -7.21
CA GLY A 108 -4.96 10.54 -5.97
C GLY A 108 -4.11 11.27 -4.96
N ASN A 109 -4.62 11.36 -3.75
CA ASN A 109 -3.75 11.67 -2.62
C ASN A 109 -3.77 10.41 -1.78
N ASP A 110 -2.76 9.56 -1.93
CA ASP A 110 -2.80 8.19 -1.48
C ASP A 110 -2.04 8.01 -0.16
N PHE A 111 -2.48 7.04 0.62
CA PHE A 111 -1.76 6.60 1.81
C PHE A 111 -1.12 5.25 1.53
N VAL A 112 0.21 5.19 1.64
CA VAL A 112 0.99 4.00 1.29
C VAL A 112 1.81 3.55 2.50
N TYR A 113 1.58 2.33 2.97
CA TYR A 113 2.33 1.70 4.04
C TYR A 113 2.75 0.27 3.65
N GLY A 114 4.05 0.06 3.45
CA GLY A 114 4.61 -1.26 3.09
C GLY A 114 4.42 -2.31 4.19
N GLY A 115 4.84 -1.98 5.41
CA GLY A 115 4.74 -2.91 6.54
C GLY A 115 6.07 -3.62 6.77
N TYR A 116 6.04 -4.92 7.10
CA TYR A 116 7.24 -5.71 7.31
C TYR A 116 7.79 -6.24 5.99
N GLY A 117 8.94 -5.77 5.56
CA GLY A 117 9.48 -6.11 4.25
C GLY A 117 10.54 -5.12 3.85
N ASN A 118 11.13 -5.33 2.67
CA ASN A 118 11.79 -4.24 1.96
C ASN A 118 10.93 -3.94 0.74
N ASP A 119 10.04 -2.98 0.90
CA ASP A 119 8.94 -2.77 -0.02
C ASP A 119 9.31 -1.78 -1.11
N ILE A 120 8.58 -1.84 -2.23
CA ILE A 120 8.66 -0.86 -3.31
C ILE A 120 7.38 -0.04 -3.28
N LEU A 121 7.53 1.25 -2.98
CA LEU A 121 6.41 2.18 -2.79
C LEU A 121 6.42 3.22 -3.90
N THR A 122 5.27 3.42 -4.53
CA THR A 122 5.03 4.45 -5.55
C THR A 122 3.74 5.18 -5.18
N GLY A 123 3.78 6.51 -5.07
CA GLY A 123 2.59 7.31 -4.78
C GLY A 123 1.79 7.56 -6.05
N GLY A 124 2.49 7.92 -7.13
CA GLY A 124 1.93 8.25 -8.42
C GLY A 124 1.74 9.76 -8.57
N THR A 125 0.54 10.20 -8.93
CA THR A 125 0.25 11.64 -9.09
C THR A 125 -0.61 12.14 -7.95
N GLY A 126 -0.28 13.33 -7.46
CA GLY A 126 -1.02 14.02 -6.39
C GLY A 126 -0.19 14.10 -5.11
N ALA A 127 -0.84 14.35 -3.97
CA ALA A 127 -0.15 14.60 -2.71
C ALA A 127 -0.19 13.34 -1.83
N ASP A 128 0.86 12.53 -1.90
CA ASP A 128 0.87 11.20 -1.30
C ASP A 128 1.55 11.16 0.07
N ALA A 129 1.16 10.19 0.90
CA ALA A 129 1.71 9.98 2.22
C ALA A 129 2.32 8.58 2.34
N PHE A 130 3.66 8.53 2.47
CA PHE A 130 4.39 7.30 2.74
C PHE A 130 4.60 7.14 4.24
N PHE A 131 4.03 6.10 4.83
CA PHE A 131 4.08 5.88 6.28
C PHE A 131 5.15 4.86 6.68
N PHE A 132 5.84 5.15 7.79
CA PHE A 132 6.82 4.26 8.41
C PHE A 132 6.51 4.11 9.90
N GLY A 133 6.23 2.87 10.31
CA GLY A 133 5.80 2.53 11.67
C GLY A 133 6.98 2.36 12.62
N SER A 134 8.03 1.64 12.22
CA SER A 134 9.17 1.33 13.09
C SER A 134 10.47 1.00 12.34
N LEU A 135 11.57 0.87 13.08
CA LEU A 135 12.85 0.37 12.54
C LEU A 135 12.88 -1.15 12.28
N LEU A 136 11.85 -1.88 12.69
CA LEU A 136 11.82 -3.36 12.58
C LEU A 136 11.05 -3.84 11.34
N GLU A 137 10.40 -2.92 10.64
CA GLU A 137 9.60 -3.16 9.45
C GLU A 137 10.50 -3.43 8.24
N GLY A 138 11.66 -2.80 8.13
CA GLY A 138 12.66 -3.11 7.12
C GLY A 138 13.16 -1.85 6.44
N VAL A 139 13.57 -1.96 5.18
CA VAL A 139 14.12 -0.82 4.41
C VAL A 139 13.42 -0.70 3.07
N ASP A 140 12.48 0.23 2.99
CA ASP A 140 11.66 0.39 1.79
C ASP A 140 12.30 1.34 0.79
N VAL A 141 11.76 1.30 -0.43
CA VAL A 141 12.17 2.14 -1.54
C VAL A 141 10.98 2.93 -2.06
N ILE A 142 11.01 4.25 -1.90
CA ILE A 142 10.06 5.16 -2.53
C ILE A 142 10.59 5.53 -3.92
N LYS A 143 9.83 5.23 -4.97
CA LYS A 143 10.30 5.32 -6.37
C LYS A 143 10.16 6.70 -7.01
N ASP A 144 9.17 7.47 -6.57
CA ASP A 144 8.68 8.62 -7.33
C ASP A 144 8.38 9.88 -6.51
N PHE A 145 8.80 9.95 -5.24
CA PHE A 145 8.55 11.09 -4.34
C PHE A 145 8.64 12.48 -5.03
N GLN A 146 7.53 13.22 -5.07
CA GLN A 146 7.41 14.56 -5.65
C GLN A 146 6.95 15.61 -4.61
N TRP A 147 7.91 16.36 -4.05
CA TRP A 147 7.60 17.48 -3.14
C TRP A 147 6.69 18.55 -3.75
N ILE A 148 6.79 18.78 -5.07
CA ILE A 148 5.97 19.80 -5.75
C ILE A 148 4.50 19.39 -5.87
N GLU A 149 4.19 18.10 -5.80
CA GLU A 149 2.83 17.58 -5.85
C GLU A 149 2.22 17.51 -4.44
N GLY A 150 3.07 17.48 -3.41
CA GLY A 150 2.67 17.59 -2.01
C GLY A 150 3.02 16.37 -1.17
N ASP A 151 3.85 15.47 -1.71
CA ASP A 151 4.23 14.24 -1.02
C ASP A 151 4.88 14.49 0.33
N VAL A 152 4.55 13.60 1.26
CA VAL A 152 5.07 13.62 2.64
C VAL A 152 5.49 12.23 3.08
N ILE A 153 6.46 12.22 3.99
CA ILE A 153 6.87 11.02 4.71
C ILE A 153 6.36 11.13 6.14
N GLN A 154 5.49 10.22 6.54
CA GLN A 154 4.93 10.19 7.88
C GLN A 154 5.62 9.11 8.70
N ILE A 155 6.07 9.47 9.90
CA ILE A 155 6.83 8.58 10.77
C ILE A 155 6.16 8.50 12.13
N SER A 156 5.90 7.28 12.59
CA SER A 156 5.41 7.03 13.95
C SER A 156 6.48 7.34 14.99
N LYS A 157 6.22 8.33 15.85
CA LYS A 157 7.10 8.61 17.02
C LYS A 157 7.13 7.44 18.01
N PHE A 158 6.10 6.59 18.04
CA PHE A 158 6.07 5.45 18.96
C PHE A 158 7.00 4.33 18.50
N GLY A 159 6.95 3.92 17.23
CA GLY A 159 7.80 2.82 16.77
C GLY A 159 9.26 3.23 16.52
N PHE A 160 9.52 4.52 16.28
CA PHE A 160 10.89 5.06 16.25
C PHE A 160 11.38 5.56 17.62
N ASN A 161 10.51 5.69 18.62
CA ASN A 161 10.83 6.32 19.91
C ASN A 161 11.48 7.71 19.73
N ALA A 162 10.93 8.47 18.79
CA ALA A 162 11.44 9.78 18.38
C ALA A 162 10.71 10.92 19.10
N SER A 163 11.49 11.90 19.53
CA SER A 163 11.01 13.13 20.18
C SER A 163 11.04 14.34 19.25
N SER A 164 11.86 14.31 18.19
CA SER A 164 11.97 15.39 17.20
C SER A 164 12.50 14.91 15.86
N LEU A 165 12.23 15.70 14.80
CA LEU A 165 12.73 15.44 13.45
C LEU A 165 14.27 15.52 13.34
N SER A 166 14.94 16.22 14.27
CA SER A 166 16.40 16.32 14.28
C SER A 166 17.11 15.00 14.60
N GLN A 167 16.38 13.96 14.99
CA GLN A 167 16.91 12.61 15.19
C GLN A 167 16.98 11.80 13.89
N PHE A 168 16.36 12.30 12.82
CA PHE A 168 16.36 11.69 11.49
C PHE A 168 17.41 12.34 10.61
N ASN A 169 18.03 11.54 9.76
CA ASN A 169 19.04 11.99 8.82
C ASN A 169 18.70 11.51 7.41
N TYR A 170 18.90 12.40 6.44
CA TYR A 170 18.84 12.07 5.02
C TYR A 170 20.24 12.13 4.41
N ASN A 171 20.67 11.02 3.80
CA ASN A 171 21.92 10.94 3.04
C ASN A 171 21.63 11.25 1.57
N SER A 172 21.98 12.47 1.14
CA SER A 172 21.73 12.93 -0.22
C SER A 172 22.57 12.23 -1.31
N LEU A 173 23.59 11.46 -0.95
CA LEU A 173 24.37 10.65 -1.89
C LEU A 173 23.70 9.31 -2.19
N THR A 174 23.00 8.74 -1.20
CA THR A 174 22.38 7.41 -1.31
C THR A 174 20.86 7.46 -1.37
N GLY A 175 20.24 8.62 -1.12
CA GLY A 175 18.79 8.75 -0.95
C GLY A 175 18.28 8.16 0.37
N GLY A 176 19.18 7.75 1.27
CA GLY A 176 18.81 6.99 2.46
C GLY A 176 18.27 7.85 3.60
N LEU A 177 17.11 7.47 4.14
CA LEU A 177 16.56 7.99 5.38
C LEU A 177 16.89 7.08 6.56
N SER A 178 17.37 7.68 7.64
CA SER A 178 17.86 6.93 8.79
C SER A 178 17.49 7.55 10.13
N PHE A 179 17.34 6.72 11.14
CA PHE A 179 17.14 7.09 12.54
C PHE A 179 18.17 6.36 13.40
N LEU A 180 18.88 7.09 14.27
CA LEU A 180 19.99 6.56 15.08
C LEU A 180 21.05 5.77 14.27
N GLY A 181 21.27 6.15 13.01
CA GLY A 181 22.23 5.51 12.11
C GLY A 181 21.72 4.24 11.43
N GLN A 182 20.50 3.79 11.70
CA GLN A 182 19.85 2.69 10.99
C GLN A 182 18.97 3.26 9.87
N GLN A 183 19.16 2.77 8.65
CA GLN A 183 18.34 3.14 7.51
C GLN A 183 16.99 2.41 7.60
N PHE A 184 15.91 3.09 7.23
CA PHE A 184 14.56 2.51 7.15
C PHE A 184 13.86 2.80 5.82
N ALA A 185 14.38 3.75 5.03
CA ALA A 185 13.85 4.01 3.70
C ALA A 185 14.94 4.51 2.75
N THR A 186 14.69 4.38 1.46
CA THR A 186 15.45 4.96 0.36
C THR A 186 14.48 5.73 -0.53
N ILE A 187 14.80 6.98 -0.84
CA ILE A 187 14.08 7.75 -1.87
C ILE A 187 14.89 7.68 -3.16
N GLU A 188 14.37 6.94 -4.15
CA GLU A 188 14.91 6.95 -5.51
C GLU A 188 14.54 8.25 -6.23
N ASN A 189 15.31 8.59 -7.27
CA ASN A 189 15.08 9.76 -8.10
C ASN A 189 15.04 11.10 -7.33
N ARG A 190 16.02 11.28 -6.43
CA ARG A 190 16.32 12.48 -5.63
C ARG A 190 15.56 13.76 -6.07
N PRO A 191 14.52 14.17 -5.33
CA PRO A 191 13.90 15.47 -5.52
C PRO A 191 14.92 16.57 -5.21
N ALA A 192 15.03 17.57 -6.09
CA ALA A 192 15.85 18.74 -5.80
C ALA A 192 15.22 19.49 -4.61
N GLY A 193 15.91 19.53 -3.47
CA GLY A 193 15.46 20.29 -2.30
C GLY A 193 14.81 19.46 -1.18
N PHE A 194 14.81 18.13 -1.27
CA PHE A 194 14.33 17.29 -0.15
C PHE A 194 15.01 17.67 1.16
N ALA A 195 14.20 17.92 2.19
CA ALA A 195 14.64 18.28 3.52
C ALA A 195 13.74 17.62 4.56
N VAL A 196 14.36 16.88 5.48
CA VAL A 196 13.67 16.23 6.61
C VAL A 196 12.79 17.21 7.40
N SER A 197 13.19 18.47 7.53
CA SER A 197 12.42 19.48 8.26
C SER A 197 11.14 19.96 7.56
N LEU A 198 10.98 19.68 6.26
CA LEU A 198 9.86 20.12 5.43
C LEU A 198 8.97 18.95 5.03
N ASP A 199 9.60 17.83 4.66
CA ASP A 199 8.93 16.75 3.93
C ASP A 199 8.60 15.56 4.84
N VAL A 200 9.16 15.53 6.05
CA VAL A 200 8.94 14.48 7.03
C VAL A 200 8.09 15.00 8.18
N GLN A 201 7.08 14.24 8.56
CA GLN A 201 6.14 14.55 9.62
C GLN A 201 6.20 13.48 10.72
N LEU A 202 6.30 13.90 11.98
CA LEU A 202 6.16 13.01 13.13
C LEU A 202 4.70 12.98 13.57
N ILE A 203 4.08 11.80 13.54
CA ILE A 203 2.66 11.62 13.84
C ILE A 203 2.38 10.76 15.07
#